data_AF-A0A5N6D7F2-F1
#
_entry.id   AF-A0A5N6D7F2-F1
#
_cell.length_a   1.000
_cell.length_b   1.000
_cell.length_c   1.000
_cell.angle_alpha   90.00
_cell.angle_beta   90.00
_cell.angle_gamma   90.00
#
_symmetry.space_group_name_H-M   'P 1'
#
loop_
_entity.id
_entity.type
_entity.pdbx_description
1 polymer ?
#
loop_
_entity_poly.entity_id
_entity_poly.type
_entity_poly.pdbx_seq_one_letter_code
_entity_poly.pdbx_strand_id
1 'polypeptide(L)'
;MADPLKPLDAAPRTNPSPISQKTYPVAGILTTVFGLNELPAQASEVACLWLLHPRLATQERMTRIATAAITDWNNRIKTSYTNNNQSAKGLIAVAFDQRNHGTRLVDPTGNEAWKQGNPRHAQDMFSIFQGTARDVSLLIDYLPSFVFPHSEYKITQNLVLGVSLGGHAAWSCILHEPRITAGVIIIGCPDYVNLMADRARLSKLPAWTSSNPPGSQFLGSEAFPMSLLDIVRNYDPASLFLSHMDMKKSVEPLRNHTLPEPTEKEKQALQPLLARCLAGKRILNLSGGIDKLVPYHRGEAFLTWLKQAVSPNGWFSNGAVTLEDVIDESAAHEVTPKMVDEAVRFISDALAANDEDSRKSAFVRESKI
;
A
#
# COMPACT_ATOMS: atom_id res chain seq x y z
N MET A 1 -2.46 -15.24 -14.38
CA MET A 1 -1.70 -14.88 -13.16
C MET A 1 -2.24 -15.70 -12.01
N ALA A 2 -1.41 -16.14 -11.06
CA ALA A 2 -1.91 -16.85 -9.88
C ALA A 2 -2.65 -15.87 -8.95
N ASP A 3 -3.74 -16.33 -8.33
CA ASP A 3 -4.51 -15.56 -7.37
C ASP A 3 -3.77 -15.48 -6.02
N PRO A 4 -3.31 -14.30 -5.59
CA PRO A 4 -2.48 -14.18 -4.40
C PRO A 4 -3.24 -14.46 -3.11
N LEU A 5 -4.57 -14.38 -3.10
CA LEU A 5 -5.37 -14.61 -1.89
C LEU A 5 -5.77 -16.10 -1.74
N LYS A 6 -5.48 -16.94 -2.74
CA LYS A 6 -5.83 -18.37 -2.72
C LYS A 6 -5.28 -19.13 -1.49
N PRO A 7 -4.02 -18.95 -1.05
CA PRO A 7 -3.51 -19.67 0.13
C PRO A 7 -4.20 -19.24 1.42
N LEU A 8 -4.50 -17.95 1.56
CA LEU A 8 -5.33 -17.46 2.66
C LEU A 8 -6.69 -18.14 2.63
N ASP A 9 -7.34 -18.17 1.46
CA ASP A 9 -8.64 -18.80 1.22
C ASP A 9 -8.68 -20.28 1.59
N ALA A 10 -7.61 -21.02 1.32
CA ALA A 10 -7.48 -22.44 1.62
C ALA A 10 -7.09 -22.74 3.09
N ALA A 11 -6.60 -21.75 3.85
CA ALA A 11 -6.08 -21.99 5.19
C ALA A 11 -7.21 -22.35 6.18
N PRO A 12 -7.08 -23.46 6.95
CA PRO A 12 -8.02 -23.83 7.98
C PRO A 12 -7.85 -22.89 9.18
N ARG A 13 -8.53 -21.74 9.14
CA ARG A 13 -8.71 -20.86 10.29
C ARG A 13 -10.12 -21.01 10.82
N THR A 14 -10.30 -20.79 12.12
CA THR A 14 -11.64 -20.55 12.67
C THR A 14 -12.23 -19.39 11.89
N ASN A 15 -13.26 -19.65 11.08
CA ASN A 15 -13.96 -18.59 10.39
C ASN A 15 -14.56 -17.71 11.48
N PRO A 16 -14.12 -16.45 11.62
CA PRO A 16 -14.77 -15.56 12.57
C PRO A 16 -16.23 -15.42 12.13
N SER A 17 -17.12 -15.14 13.09
CA SER A 17 -18.51 -14.85 12.76
C SER A 17 -18.56 -13.78 11.66
N PRO A 18 -19.41 -13.95 10.64
CA PRO A 18 -19.57 -12.95 9.60
C PRO A 18 -19.88 -11.59 10.24
N ILE A 19 -19.19 -10.54 9.77
CA ILE A 19 -19.46 -9.16 10.17
C ILE A 19 -20.45 -8.52 9.20
N SER A 20 -21.15 -7.48 9.65
CA SER A 20 -22.10 -6.73 8.83
C SER A 20 -21.42 -6.14 7.59
N GLN A 21 -22.16 -6.12 6.48
CA GLN A 21 -21.73 -5.53 5.21
C GLN A 21 -22.86 -4.71 4.62
N LYS A 22 -22.56 -3.49 4.17
CA LYS A 22 -23.53 -2.64 3.48
C LYS A 22 -22.85 -1.86 2.37
N THR A 23 -23.42 -1.90 1.16
CA THR A 23 -22.89 -1.19 0.00
C THR A 23 -23.59 0.14 -0.19
N TYR A 24 -22.80 1.18 -0.42
CA TYR A 24 -23.26 2.55 -0.72
C TYR A 24 -22.71 2.99 -2.07
N PRO A 25 -23.52 3.58 -2.95
CA PRO A 25 -23.03 4.23 -4.16
C PRO A 25 -22.50 5.64 -3.82
N VAL A 26 -21.21 5.73 -3.46
CA VAL A 26 -20.56 6.99 -3.06
C VAL A 26 -19.83 7.58 -4.26
N ALA A 27 -20.24 8.78 -4.70
CA ALA A 27 -19.68 9.45 -5.89
C ALA A 27 -19.63 8.56 -7.16
N GLY A 28 -20.62 7.68 -7.33
CA GLY A 28 -20.68 6.73 -8.46
C GLY A 28 -19.80 5.49 -8.31
N ILE A 29 -19.19 5.27 -7.14
CA ILE A 29 -18.39 4.09 -6.82
C ILE A 29 -19.15 3.23 -5.81
N LEU A 30 -19.41 1.96 -6.17
CA LEU A 30 -19.97 0.99 -5.23
C LEU A 30 -18.95 0.71 -4.12
N THR A 31 -19.29 1.15 -2.92
CA THR A 31 -18.40 1.16 -1.75
C THR A 31 -19.02 0.29 -0.67
N THR A 32 -18.41 -0.87 -0.40
CA THR A 32 -18.85 -1.81 0.62
C THR A 32 -18.20 -1.48 1.95
N VAL A 33 -19.02 -1.23 2.96
CA VAL A 33 -18.60 -0.93 4.33
C VAL A 33 -18.87 -2.15 5.19
N PHE A 34 -17.84 -2.60 5.88
CA PHE A 34 -17.84 -3.72 6.80
C PHE A 34 -17.79 -3.20 8.24
N GLY A 35 -18.48 -3.85 9.16
CA GLY A 35 -18.30 -3.59 10.60
C GLY A 35 -19.26 -2.59 11.23
N LEU A 36 -20.26 -2.07 10.50
CA LEU A 36 -21.15 -1.02 11.03
C LEU A 36 -21.95 -1.49 12.26
N ASN A 37 -22.48 -2.71 12.25
CA ASN A 37 -23.20 -3.29 13.38
C ASN A 37 -22.26 -3.77 14.50
N GLU A 38 -20.96 -3.86 14.20
CA GLU A 38 -19.93 -4.30 15.13
C GLU A 38 -19.26 -3.12 15.85
N LEU A 39 -19.68 -1.88 15.57
CA LEU A 39 -19.22 -0.70 16.28
C LEU A 39 -19.65 -0.75 17.76
N PRO A 40 -18.75 -0.45 18.71
CA PRO A 40 -19.11 -0.36 20.12
C PRO A 40 -20.16 0.74 20.35
N ALA A 41 -21.19 0.47 21.16
CA ALA A 41 -22.27 1.42 21.46
C ALA A 41 -21.75 2.71 22.15
N GLN A 42 -20.63 2.60 22.86
CA GLN A 42 -19.96 3.70 23.56
C GLN A 42 -18.90 4.43 22.73
N ALA A 43 -18.67 4.02 21.48
CA ALA A 43 -17.73 4.69 20.61
C ALA A 43 -18.32 6.01 20.09
N SER A 44 -17.53 7.09 20.14
CA SER A 44 -17.83 8.36 19.44
C SER A 44 -16.90 8.59 18.25
N GLU A 45 -15.75 7.91 18.25
CA GLU A 45 -14.74 7.95 17.20
C GLU A 45 -14.63 6.60 16.49
N VAL A 46 -14.40 6.65 15.19
CA VAL A 46 -14.24 5.48 14.33
C VAL A 46 -12.98 5.64 13.49
N ALA A 47 -12.19 4.57 13.40
CA ALA A 47 -11.17 4.43 12.38
C ALA A 47 -11.74 3.72 11.14
N CYS A 48 -11.25 4.10 9.97
CA CYS A 48 -11.62 3.50 8.70
C CYS A 48 -10.42 2.83 8.05
N LEU A 49 -10.49 1.51 7.85
CA LEU A 49 -9.49 0.72 7.13
C LEU A 49 -9.91 0.54 5.65
N TRP A 50 -9.20 1.20 4.75
CA TRP A 50 -9.40 1.10 3.31
C TRP A 50 -8.69 -0.12 2.74
N LEU A 51 -9.44 -1.05 2.15
CA LEU A 51 -8.95 -2.35 1.65
C LEU A 51 -8.90 -2.37 0.13
N LEU A 52 -7.69 -2.54 -0.42
CA LEU A 52 -7.42 -2.48 -1.85
C LEU A 52 -7.00 -3.87 -2.39
N HIS A 53 -7.86 -4.46 -3.22
CA HIS A 53 -7.74 -5.84 -3.69
C HIS A 53 -6.60 -6.08 -4.72
N PRO A 54 -6.15 -7.32 -4.96
CA PRO A 54 -5.13 -7.60 -5.97
C PRO A 54 -5.66 -7.47 -7.41
N ARG A 55 -4.75 -7.47 -8.38
CA ARG A 55 -5.11 -7.44 -9.81
C ARG A 55 -5.95 -8.68 -10.18
N LEU A 56 -6.90 -8.51 -11.10
CA LEU A 56 -7.86 -9.52 -11.56
C LEU A 56 -8.83 -10.04 -10.47
N ALA A 57 -8.90 -9.38 -9.32
CA ALA A 57 -9.86 -9.67 -8.26
C ALA A 57 -10.98 -8.62 -8.19
N THR A 58 -11.85 -8.77 -7.18
CA THR A 58 -12.93 -7.86 -6.82
C THR A 58 -12.78 -7.46 -5.35
N GLN A 59 -13.52 -6.43 -4.93
CA GLN A 59 -13.57 -5.95 -3.55
C GLN A 59 -13.95 -7.05 -2.54
N GLU A 60 -14.80 -8.00 -2.95
CA GLU A 60 -15.31 -9.08 -2.10
C GLU A 60 -14.17 -9.94 -1.52
N ARG A 61 -13.07 -10.08 -2.27
CA ARG A 61 -11.89 -10.82 -1.84
C ARG A 61 -11.20 -10.23 -0.60
N MET A 62 -11.53 -8.99 -0.24
CA MET A 62 -11.00 -8.35 0.97
C MET A 62 -11.79 -8.69 2.25
N THR A 63 -12.93 -9.40 2.14
CA THR A 63 -13.81 -9.72 3.28
C THR A 63 -13.08 -10.40 4.42
N ARG A 64 -12.22 -11.39 4.13
CA ARG A 64 -11.51 -12.12 5.20
C ARG A 64 -10.56 -11.24 6.01
N ILE A 65 -9.89 -10.29 5.33
CA ILE A 65 -8.99 -9.34 5.98
C ILE A 65 -9.81 -8.34 6.81
N ALA A 66 -10.94 -7.84 6.27
CA ALA A 66 -11.87 -6.99 7.01
C ALA A 66 -12.34 -7.65 8.31
N THR A 67 -12.83 -8.89 8.20
CA THR A 67 -13.31 -9.69 9.34
C THR A 67 -12.21 -9.90 10.38
N ALA A 68 -11.00 -10.25 9.95
CA ALA A 68 -9.88 -10.48 10.86
C ALA A 68 -9.50 -9.21 11.64
N ALA A 69 -9.36 -8.07 10.95
CA ALA A 69 -8.99 -6.80 11.57
C ALA A 69 -10.06 -6.29 12.55
N ILE A 70 -11.33 -6.30 12.15
CA ILE A 70 -12.45 -5.83 13.00
C ILE A 70 -12.62 -6.74 14.21
N THR A 71 -12.53 -8.06 14.02
CA THR A 71 -12.66 -9.03 15.12
C THR A 71 -11.53 -8.87 16.14
N ASP A 72 -10.28 -8.76 15.69
CA ASP A 72 -9.14 -8.55 16.58
C ASP A 72 -9.29 -7.26 17.38
N TRP A 73 -9.60 -6.14 16.70
CA TRP A 73 -9.76 -4.85 17.35
C TRP A 73 -10.88 -4.84 18.39
N ASN A 74 -12.05 -5.40 18.05
CA ASN A 74 -13.16 -5.51 18.99
C ASN A 74 -12.84 -6.39 20.20
N ASN A 75 -12.04 -7.45 20.02
CA ASN A 75 -11.58 -8.27 21.14
C ASN A 75 -10.62 -7.49 22.05
N ARG A 76 -9.70 -6.68 21.48
CA ARG A 76 -8.79 -5.82 22.24
C ARG A 76 -9.52 -4.70 23.00
N ILE A 77 -10.55 -4.11 22.40
CA ILE A 77 -11.40 -3.14 23.10
C ILE A 77 -12.05 -3.82 24.31
N LYS A 78 -12.65 -5.00 24.15
CA LYS A 78 -13.32 -5.70 25.25
C LYS A 78 -12.37 -5.99 26.42
N THR A 79 -11.13 -6.39 26.15
CA THR A 79 -10.14 -6.69 27.21
C THR A 79 -9.52 -5.44 27.84
N SER A 80 -9.45 -4.31 27.13
CA SER A 80 -8.95 -3.04 27.67
C SER A 80 -10.02 -2.26 28.44
N TYR A 81 -11.29 -2.34 28.01
CA TYR A 81 -12.42 -1.68 28.67
C TYR A 81 -12.67 -2.21 30.08
N THR A 82 -12.39 -3.49 30.34
CA THR A 82 -12.47 -4.07 31.69
C THR A 82 -11.45 -3.48 32.65
N ASN A 83 -10.40 -2.82 32.13
CA ASN A 83 -9.25 -2.42 32.94
C ASN A 83 -9.15 -0.90 33.17
N ASN A 84 -9.62 -0.01 32.27
CA ASN A 84 -9.25 1.42 32.34
C ASN A 84 -10.27 2.49 31.88
N ASN A 85 -11.55 2.19 31.63
CA ASN A 85 -12.58 3.20 31.32
C ASN A 85 -12.24 4.21 30.18
N GLN A 86 -11.35 3.86 29.24
CA GLN A 86 -11.02 4.70 28.09
C GLN A 86 -12.16 4.65 27.05
N SER A 87 -12.43 5.78 26.38
CA SER A 87 -13.36 5.81 25.24
C SER A 87 -12.90 4.82 24.15
N ALA A 88 -13.82 3.96 23.70
CA ALA A 88 -13.51 2.98 22.67
C ALA A 88 -13.54 3.66 21.29
N LYS A 89 -12.41 3.66 20.59
CA LYS A 89 -12.38 3.97 19.14
C LYS A 89 -12.88 2.75 18.37
N GLY A 90 -13.97 2.86 17.63
CA GLY A 90 -14.48 1.79 16.76
C GLY A 90 -13.62 1.58 15.50
N LEU A 91 -13.80 0.47 14.79
CA LEU A 91 -13.16 0.21 13.50
C LEU A 91 -14.20 -0.26 12.48
N ILE A 92 -14.25 0.42 11.34
CA ILE A 92 -14.89 -0.09 10.12
C ILE A 92 -13.83 -0.40 9.07
N ALA A 93 -14.17 -1.25 8.11
CA ALA A 93 -13.36 -1.45 6.92
C ALA A 93 -14.17 -1.13 5.67
N VAL A 94 -13.50 -0.71 4.61
CA VAL A 94 -14.14 -0.28 3.37
C VAL A 94 -13.40 -0.88 2.19
N ALA A 95 -14.14 -1.51 1.29
CA ALA A 95 -13.61 -2.02 0.03
C ALA A 95 -14.48 -1.55 -1.15
N PHE A 96 -13.86 -1.38 -2.30
CA PHE A 96 -14.53 -1.06 -3.56
C PHE A 96 -13.74 -1.68 -4.70
N ASP A 97 -14.40 -1.93 -5.83
CA ASP A 97 -13.69 -2.46 -7.00
C ASP A 97 -12.74 -1.37 -7.50
N GLN A 98 -11.47 -1.74 -7.67
CA GLN A 98 -10.48 -0.86 -8.25
C GLN A 98 -10.82 -0.56 -9.71
N ARG A 99 -10.21 0.50 -10.24
CA ARG A 99 -10.41 0.88 -11.64
C ARG A 99 -10.12 -0.30 -12.56
N ASN A 100 -10.96 -0.47 -13.58
CA ASN A 100 -10.87 -1.55 -14.53
C ASN A 100 -10.98 -2.98 -13.93
N HIS A 101 -11.61 -3.13 -12.76
CA HIS A 101 -11.83 -4.42 -12.11
C HIS A 101 -13.29 -4.57 -11.65
N GLY A 102 -13.72 -5.81 -11.40
CA GLY A 102 -15.07 -6.13 -10.90
C GLY A 102 -16.18 -5.39 -11.65
N THR A 103 -17.03 -4.71 -10.91
CA THR A 103 -18.15 -3.90 -11.43
C THR A 103 -17.72 -2.68 -12.25
N ARG A 104 -16.43 -2.32 -12.23
CA ARG A 104 -15.83 -1.19 -12.97
C ARG A 104 -14.92 -1.66 -14.12
N LEU A 105 -14.99 -2.93 -14.52
CA LEU A 105 -14.22 -3.46 -15.65
C LEU A 105 -14.63 -2.74 -16.95
N VAL A 106 -13.65 -2.21 -17.68
CA VAL A 106 -13.84 -1.49 -18.95
C VAL A 106 -13.13 -2.22 -20.08
N ASP A 107 -11.85 -2.54 -19.90
CA ASP A 107 -11.01 -3.25 -20.88
C ASP A 107 -10.23 -4.36 -20.16
N PRO A 108 -10.62 -5.64 -20.32
CA PRO A 108 -9.91 -6.76 -19.71
C PRO A 108 -8.43 -6.84 -20.10
N THR A 109 -8.07 -6.48 -21.34
CA THR A 109 -6.68 -6.52 -21.82
C THR A 109 -5.81 -5.55 -21.03
N GLY A 110 -6.36 -4.41 -20.59
CA GLY A 110 -5.65 -3.46 -19.74
C GLY A 110 -5.16 -4.05 -18.41
N ASN A 111 -5.74 -5.17 -17.96
CA ASN A 111 -5.30 -5.85 -16.74
C ASN A 111 -4.25 -6.93 -16.98
N GLU A 112 -3.91 -7.24 -18.23
CA GLU A 112 -2.96 -8.28 -18.58
C GLU A 112 -1.51 -7.76 -18.59
N ALA A 113 -0.53 -8.67 -18.63
CA ALA A 113 0.89 -8.33 -18.79
C ALA A 113 1.29 -8.20 -20.28
N TRP A 114 2.48 -7.66 -20.56
CA TRP A 114 3.02 -7.62 -21.93
C TRP A 114 3.01 -8.98 -22.63
N LYS A 115 3.46 -10.04 -21.94
CA LYS A 115 3.45 -11.42 -22.47
C LYS A 115 2.05 -11.97 -22.77
N GLN A 116 1.02 -11.35 -22.22
CA GLN A 116 -0.38 -11.75 -22.36
C GLN A 116 -1.11 -10.84 -23.36
N GLY A 117 -0.38 -10.02 -24.13
CA GLY A 117 -0.95 -9.21 -25.21
C GLY A 117 -1.32 -7.79 -24.84
N ASN A 118 -0.97 -7.30 -23.64
CA ASN A 118 -1.15 -5.88 -23.30
C ASN A 118 0.09 -5.05 -23.69
N PRO A 119 0.08 -4.30 -24.81
CA PRO A 119 1.22 -3.44 -25.19
C PRO A 119 1.45 -2.28 -24.19
N ARG A 120 0.38 -1.85 -23.50
CA ARG A 120 0.37 -0.72 -22.56
C ARG A 120 0.47 -1.15 -21.09
N HIS A 121 1.04 -2.33 -20.81
CA HIS A 121 1.09 -2.90 -19.46
C HIS A 121 1.59 -1.92 -18.38
N ALA A 122 2.61 -1.11 -18.67
CA ALA A 122 3.11 -0.11 -17.72
C ALA A 122 2.11 1.05 -17.52
N GLN A 123 1.57 1.60 -18.62
CA GLN A 123 0.60 2.69 -18.58
C GLN A 123 -0.68 2.27 -17.84
N ASP A 124 -1.23 1.12 -18.19
CA ASP A 124 -2.49 0.62 -17.62
C ASP A 124 -2.31 0.29 -16.14
N MET A 125 -1.25 -0.43 -15.76
CA MET A 125 -1.04 -0.76 -14.35
C MET A 125 -0.85 0.50 -13.50
N PHE A 126 -0.01 1.45 -13.93
CA PHE A 126 0.26 2.67 -13.18
C PHE A 126 -0.99 3.55 -13.02
N SER A 127 -1.70 3.78 -14.12
CA SER A 127 -2.91 4.60 -14.11
C SER A 127 -4.03 3.99 -13.27
N ILE A 128 -4.16 2.65 -13.24
CA ILE A 128 -5.14 1.97 -12.40
C ILE A 128 -4.85 2.22 -10.92
N PHE A 129 -3.67 1.88 -10.41
CA PHE A 129 -3.43 1.97 -8.97
C PHE A 129 -3.30 3.41 -8.46
N GLN A 130 -2.79 4.34 -9.29
CA GLN A 130 -2.80 5.76 -8.95
C GLN A 130 -4.21 6.35 -8.97
N GLY A 131 -5.04 5.93 -9.93
CA GLY A 131 -6.45 6.30 -9.94
C GLY A 131 -7.21 5.72 -8.75
N THR A 132 -6.90 4.50 -8.30
CA THR A 132 -7.44 3.90 -7.07
C THR A 132 -7.09 4.75 -5.85
N ALA A 133 -5.85 5.23 -5.71
CA ALA A 133 -5.47 6.08 -4.58
C ALA A 133 -6.25 7.42 -4.56
N ARG A 134 -6.53 8.00 -5.73
CA ARG A 134 -7.42 9.16 -5.85
C ARG A 134 -8.87 8.83 -5.49
N ASP A 135 -9.36 7.65 -5.86
CA ASP A 135 -10.68 7.18 -5.46
C ASP A 135 -10.77 7.02 -3.93
N VAL A 136 -9.72 6.55 -3.25
CA VAL A 136 -9.68 6.51 -1.78
C VAL A 136 -9.83 7.92 -1.20
N SER A 137 -9.06 8.90 -1.69
CA SER A 137 -9.14 10.30 -1.23
C SER A 137 -10.55 10.88 -1.40
N LEU A 138 -11.16 10.66 -2.56
CA LEU A 138 -12.55 11.03 -2.86
C LEU A 138 -13.52 10.36 -1.89
N LEU A 139 -13.39 9.07 -1.65
CA LEU A 139 -14.29 8.33 -0.77
C LEU A 139 -14.12 8.75 0.69
N ILE A 140 -12.93 9.14 1.15
CA ILE A 140 -12.72 9.72 2.49
C ILE A 140 -13.56 10.99 2.67
N ASP A 141 -13.68 11.84 1.64
CA ASP A 141 -14.48 13.07 1.72
C ASP A 141 -15.96 12.78 1.96
N TYR A 142 -16.51 11.82 1.22
CA TYR A 142 -17.96 11.65 1.13
C TYR A 142 -18.50 10.55 2.04
N LEU A 143 -17.74 9.48 2.31
CA LEU A 143 -18.22 8.32 3.05
C LEU A 143 -18.93 8.67 4.36
N PRO A 144 -18.42 9.57 5.23
CA PRO A 144 -19.08 9.90 6.51
C PRO A 144 -20.56 10.30 6.34
N SER A 145 -20.89 11.06 5.29
CA SER A 145 -22.27 11.51 5.04
C SER A 145 -23.25 10.38 4.68
N PHE A 146 -22.73 9.24 4.22
CA PHE A 146 -23.53 8.06 3.87
C PHE A 146 -23.68 7.10 5.04
N VAL A 147 -22.61 6.92 5.83
CA VAL A 147 -22.60 5.92 6.92
C VAL A 147 -23.05 6.49 8.26
N PHE A 148 -22.85 7.80 8.49
CA PHE A 148 -23.18 8.51 9.74
C PHE A 148 -23.89 9.85 9.43
N PRO A 149 -25.08 9.82 8.77
CA PRO A 149 -25.77 11.02 8.30
C PRO A 149 -26.24 11.95 9.43
N HIS A 150 -26.37 11.44 10.67
CA HIS A 150 -26.74 12.24 11.83
C HIS A 150 -25.55 12.51 12.75
N SER A 151 -24.32 12.28 12.27
CA SER A 151 -23.08 12.44 13.05
C SER A 151 -23.05 11.54 14.30
N GLU A 152 -23.61 10.34 14.19
CA GLU A 152 -23.61 9.31 15.24
C GLU A 152 -22.19 8.92 15.64
N TYR A 153 -21.28 8.91 14.66
CA TYR A 153 -19.86 8.66 14.84
C TYR A 153 -19.03 9.62 13.98
N LYS A 154 -17.83 9.95 14.46
CA LYS A 154 -16.84 10.72 13.70
C LYS A 154 -15.71 9.81 13.23
N ILE A 155 -15.44 9.79 11.91
CA ILE A 155 -14.24 9.13 11.40
C ILE A 155 -13.03 10.02 11.72
N THR A 156 -12.16 9.58 12.63
CA THR A 156 -11.00 10.37 13.10
C THR A 156 -9.66 9.84 12.58
N GLN A 157 -9.61 8.62 12.08
CA GLN A 157 -8.38 7.98 11.63
C GLN A 157 -8.64 7.17 10.36
N ASN A 158 -7.76 7.30 9.36
CA ASN A 158 -7.81 6.47 8.16
C ASN A 158 -6.53 5.64 8.03
N LEU A 159 -6.70 4.36 7.72
CA LEU A 159 -5.63 3.40 7.45
C LEU A 159 -5.86 2.80 6.07
N VAL A 160 -4.81 2.33 5.41
CA VAL A 160 -4.94 1.60 4.14
C VAL A 160 -4.25 0.26 4.23
N LEU A 161 -4.85 -0.77 3.64
CA LEU A 161 -4.19 -2.05 3.38
C LEU A 161 -4.41 -2.42 1.92
N GLY A 162 -3.32 -2.77 1.24
CA GLY A 162 -3.36 -3.16 -0.16
C GLY A 162 -2.60 -4.45 -0.43
N VAL A 163 -3.13 -5.26 -1.35
CA VAL A 163 -2.50 -6.51 -1.79
C VAL A 163 -2.09 -6.42 -3.26
N SER A 164 -0.85 -6.74 -3.61
CA SER A 164 -0.34 -6.74 -4.98
C SER A 164 -0.57 -5.39 -5.67
N LEU A 165 -1.42 -5.31 -6.70
CA LEU A 165 -1.87 -4.03 -7.30
C LEU A 165 -2.40 -3.04 -6.25
N GLY A 166 -3.20 -3.52 -5.30
CA GLY A 166 -3.65 -2.71 -4.16
C GLY A 166 -2.51 -2.27 -3.26
N GLY A 167 -1.43 -3.06 -3.14
CA GLY A 167 -0.21 -2.67 -2.41
C GLY A 167 0.52 -1.49 -3.05
N HIS A 168 0.58 -1.46 -4.39
CA HIS A 168 1.06 -0.26 -5.11
C HIS A 168 0.17 0.97 -4.86
N ALA A 169 -1.16 0.78 -4.85
CA ALA A 169 -2.09 1.86 -4.50
C ALA A 169 -1.91 2.32 -3.05
N ALA A 170 -1.67 1.41 -2.11
CA ALA A 170 -1.44 1.73 -0.69
C ALA A 170 -0.19 2.59 -0.48
N TRP A 171 0.91 2.32 -1.22
CA TRP A 171 2.06 3.21 -1.26
C TRP A 171 1.68 4.63 -1.69
N SER A 172 0.87 4.75 -2.75
CA SER A 172 0.39 6.06 -3.22
C SER A 172 -0.50 6.76 -2.19
N CYS A 173 -1.45 6.04 -1.57
CA CYS A 173 -2.29 6.58 -0.49
C CYS A 173 -1.43 7.12 0.67
N ILE A 174 -0.42 6.37 1.11
CA ILE A 174 0.45 6.81 2.22
C ILE A 174 1.19 8.09 1.87
N LEU A 175 1.76 8.19 0.66
CA LEU A 175 2.57 9.34 0.27
C LEU A 175 1.76 10.61 0.00
N HIS A 176 0.54 10.46 -0.53
CA HIS A 176 -0.20 11.58 -1.15
C HIS A 176 -1.51 11.93 -0.48
N GLU A 177 -2.05 11.07 0.39
CA GLU A 177 -3.25 11.37 1.18
C GLU A 177 -2.85 11.67 2.64
N PRO A 178 -2.81 12.95 3.07
CA PRO A 178 -2.38 13.33 4.41
C PRO A 178 -3.27 12.77 5.52
N ARG A 179 -4.54 12.44 5.23
CA ARG A 179 -5.48 11.86 6.22
C ARG A 179 -5.24 10.37 6.50
N ILE A 180 -4.46 9.68 5.66
CA ILE A 180 -4.05 8.29 5.89
C ILE A 180 -2.83 8.29 6.82
N THR A 181 -2.98 7.74 8.02
CA THR A 181 -1.93 7.76 9.05
C THR A 181 -1.10 6.47 9.08
N ALA A 182 -1.67 5.36 8.60
CA ALA A 182 -0.98 4.07 8.60
C ALA A 182 -1.31 3.23 7.35
N GLY A 183 -0.33 2.45 6.88
CA GLY A 183 -0.43 1.68 5.65
C GLY A 183 0.17 0.29 5.77
N VAL A 184 -0.55 -0.72 5.29
CA VAL A 184 -0.06 -2.09 5.13
C VAL A 184 0.04 -2.41 3.64
N ILE A 185 1.25 -2.68 3.18
CA ILE A 185 1.56 -3.01 1.80
C ILE A 185 1.92 -4.48 1.76
N ILE A 186 1.06 -5.32 1.18
CA ILE A 186 1.33 -6.75 0.98
C ILE A 186 1.69 -6.97 -0.48
N ILE A 187 2.88 -7.53 -0.72
CA ILE A 187 3.42 -7.91 -2.04
C ILE A 187 3.30 -6.80 -3.12
N GLY A 188 3.44 -5.55 -2.69
CA GLY A 188 3.56 -4.36 -3.56
C GLY A 188 5.02 -3.94 -3.74
N CYS A 189 5.29 -2.97 -4.62
CA CYS A 189 6.64 -2.45 -4.83
C CYS A 189 6.66 -0.91 -4.79
N PRO A 190 7.60 -0.29 -4.06
CA PRO A 190 7.78 1.16 -4.02
C PRO A 190 8.67 1.74 -5.13
N ASP A 191 9.18 0.91 -6.05
CA ASP A 191 9.99 1.32 -7.20
C ASP A 191 9.39 0.79 -8.50
N TYR A 192 8.40 1.53 -9.02
CA TYR A 192 7.67 1.13 -10.20
C TYR A 192 8.55 1.03 -11.45
N VAL A 193 9.53 1.94 -11.59
CA VAL A 193 10.44 1.94 -12.73
C VAL A 193 11.29 0.66 -12.73
N ASN A 194 11.90 0.31 -11.59
CA ASN A 194 12.74 -0.89 -11.48
C ASN A 194 11.92 -2.17 -11.70
N LEU A 195 10.68 -2.21 -11.19
CA LEU A 195 9.78 -3.34 -11.44
C LEU A 195 9.41 -3.47 -12.92
N MET A 196 9.05 -2.37 -13.59
CA MET A 196 8.68 -2.41 -15.01
C MET A 196 9.88 -2.72 -15.91
N ALA A 197 11.07 -2.21 -15.57
CA ALA A 197 12.30 -2.54 -16.27
C ALA A 197 12.59 -4.05 -16.25
N ASP A 198 12.45 -4.68 -15.08
CA ASP A 198 12.67 -6.13 -14.97
C ASP A 198 11.61 -6.93 -15.74
N ARG A 199 10.35 -6.50 -15.68
CA ARG A 199 9.28 -7.11 -16.50
C ARG A 199 9.53 -6.94 -18.00
N ALA A 200 10.09 -5.80 -18.44
CA ALA A 200 10.44 -5.54 -19.83
C ALA A 200 11.55 -6.49 -20.29
N ARG A 201 12.60 -6.67 -19.46
CA ARG A 201 13.67 -7.65 -19.64
C ARG A 201 13.11 -9.07 -19.77
N LEU A 202 12.30 -9.50 -18.81
CA LEU A 202 11.72 -10.85 -18.78
C LEU A 202 10.74 -11.09 -19.94
N SER A 203 10.08 -10.03 -20.42
CA SER A 203 9.18 -10.05 -21.58
C SER A 203 9.88 -9.95 -22.92
N LYS A 204 11.22 -9.76 -22.93
CA LYS A 204 12.03 -9.62 -24.14
C LYS A 204 11.48 -8.53 -25.07
N LEU A 205 11.04 -7.40 -24.50
CA LEU A 205 10.51 -6.30 -25.30
C LEU A 205 11.57 -5.82 -26.31
N PRO A 206 11.19 -5.38 -27.52
CA PRO A 206 12.14 -4.89 -28.53
C PRO A 206 13.03 -3.76 -28.00
N ALA A 207 12.46 -2.78 -27.27
CA ALA A 207 13.21 -1.70 -26.63
C ALA A 207 14.28 -2.20 -25.63
N TRP A 208 14.11 -3.43 -25.11
CA TRP A 208 15.08 -4.09 -24.25
C TRP A 208 16.14 -4.85 -25.05
N THR A 209 15.71 -5.73 -25.97
CA THR A 209 16.60 -6.70 -26.63
C THR A 209 17.38 -6.11 -27.82
N SER A 210 16.86 -5.06 -28.45
CA SER A 210 17.46 -4.42 -29.62
C SER A 210 18.39 -3.24 -29.28
N SER A 211 18.51 -2.87 -28.00
CA SER A 211 19.32 -1.74 -27.56
C SER A 211 20.69 -2.16 -27.01
N ASN A 212 21.68 -1.27 -27.06
CA ASN A 212 23.03 -1.51 -26.54
C ASN A 212 23.49 -0.33 -25.65
N PRO A 213 23.69 -0.53 -24.34
CA PRO A 213 23.47 -1.77 -23.60
C PRO A 213 21.99 -2.19 -23.57
N PRO A 214 21.66 -3.47 -23.31
CA PRO A 214 20.28 -3.94 -23.25
C PRO A 214 19.43 -3.13 -22.28
N GLY A 215 18.23 -2.73 -22.70
CA GLY A 215 17.32 -1.90 -21.91
C GLY A 215 17.60 -0.39 -21.97
N SER A 216 18.70 0.08 -22.59
CA SER A 216 19.03 1.51 -22.66
C SER A 216 17.98 2.37 -23.36
N GLN A 217 17.13 1.77 -24.20
CA GLN A 217 16.03 2.44 -24.88
C GLN A 217 14.65 2.15 -24.27
N PHE A 218 14.59 1.47 -23.11
CA PHE A 218 13.30 1.14 -22.48
C PHE A 218 12.56 2.39 -21.99
N LEU A 219 13.23 3.25 -21.23
CA LEU A 219 12.64 4.52 -20.78
C LEU A 219 12.54 5.48 -21.97
N GLY A 220 11.34 5.97 -22.22
CA GLY A 220 11.01 6.77 -23.40
C GLY A 220 10.52 5.95 -24.60
N SER A 221 10.50 4.61 -24.52
CA SER A 221 9.87 3.77 -25.55
C SER A 221 8.35 3.82 -25.49
N GLU A 222 7.67 3.23 -26.49
CA GLU A 222 6.22 3.03 -26.47
C GLU A 222 5.74 2.20 -25.26
N ALA A 223 6.56 1.26 -24.78
CA ALA A 223 6.24 0.45 -23.60
C ALA A 223 6.40 1.21 -22.28
N PHE A 224 7.16 2.31 -22.26
CA PHE A 224 7.33 3.18 -21.09
C PHE A 224 7.62 4.62 -21.54
N PRO A 225 6.60 5.35 -22.02
CA PRO A 225 6.80 6.65 -22.67
C PRO A 225 7.25 7.72 -21.67
N MET A 226 7.90 8.79 -22.16
CA MET A 226 8.37 9.89 -21.31
C MET A 226 7.24 10.54 -20.51
N SER A 227 6.05 10.67 -21.09
CA SER A 227 4.88 11.18 -20.39
C SER A 227 4.46 10.31 -19.21
N LEU A 228 4.60 8.98 -19.29
CA LEU A 228 4.39 8.10 -18.15
C LEU A 228 5.49 8.32 -17.11
N LEU A 229 6.76 8.37 -17.53
CA LEU A 229 7.90 8.58 -16.63
C LEU A 229 7.76 9.87 -15.81
N ASP A 230 7.31 10.96 -16.45
CA ASP A 230 7.08 12.24 -15.76
C ASP A 230 5.97 12.15 -14.71
N ILE A 231 4.90 11.39 -14.98
CA ILE A 231 3.87 11.13 -13.96
C ILE A 231 4.45 10.24 -12.84
N VAL A 232 5.19 9.18 -13.18
CA VAL A 232 5.81 8.27 -12.22
C VAL A 232 6.73 9.02 -11.25
N ARG A 233 7.54 9.95 -11.74
CA ARG A 233 8.39 10.85 -10.93
C ARG A 233 7.63 11.68 -9.89
N ASN A 234 6.34 11.91 -10.07
CA ASN A 234 5.54 12.70 -9.14
C ASN A 234 4.79 11.84 -8.11
N TYR A 235 4.62 10.54 -8.36
CA TYR A 235 3.70 9.72 -7.56
C TYR A 235 4.28 8.41 -7.03
N ASP A 236 5.25 7.80 -7.70
CA ASP A 236 5.92 6.58 -7.24
C ASP A 236 6.96 6.91 -6.14
N PRO A 237 7.04 6.15 -5.03
CA PRO A 237 7.92 6.50 -3.91
C PRO A 237 9.39 6.67 -4.31
N ALA A 238 9.98 5.66 -4.96
CA ALA A 238 11.38 5.74 -5.37
C ALA A 238 11.59 6.87 -6.38
N SER A 239 10.74 6.97 -7.40
CA SER A 239 10.92 7.99 -8.43
C SER A 239 10.76 9.42 -7.89
N LEU A 240 9.86 9.62 -6.92
CA LEU A 240 9.62 10.92 -6.27
C LEU A 240 10.83 11.39 -5.47
N PHE A 241 11.32 10.58 -4.53
CA PHE A 241 12.43 11.00 -3.69
C PHE A 241 13.75 11.01 -4.46
N LEU A 242 14.04 9.98 -5.25
CA LEU A 242 15.33 9.86 -5.95
C LEU A 242 15.48 10.85 -7.10
N SER A 243 14.40 11.50 -7.57
CA SER A 243 14.49 12.61 -8.51
C SER A 243 15.23 13.84 -7.95
N HIS A 244 15.38 13.93 -6.63
CA HIS A 244 16.10 15.00 -5.93
C HIS A 244 17.57 14.66 -5.65
N MET A 245 18.05 13.50 -6.12
CA MET A 245 19.44 13.05 -5.97
C MET A 245 20.17 13.11 -7.32
N ASP A 246 21.47 13.42 -7.31
CA ASP A 246 22.32 13.37 -8.51
C ASP A 246 22.62 11.90 -8.88
N MET A 247 21.66 11.31 -9.57
CA MET A 247 21.73 9.94 -10.08
C MET A 247 22.38 9.86 -11.47
N LYS A 248 23.17 10.86 -11.91
CA LYS A 248 23.77 10.93 -13.26
C LYS A 248 24.65 9.73 -13.64
N LYS A 249 25.04 8.88 -12.69
CA LYS A 249 25.74 7.61 -12.95
C LYS A 249 24.81 6.39 -13.09
N SER A 250 23.50 6.53 -12.86
CA SER A 250 22.50 5.44 -12.94
C SER A 250 21.38 5.77 -13.95
N VAL A 251 21.74 5.99 -15.22
CA VAL A 251 20.75 6.09 -16.32
C VAL A 251 20.16 4.70 -16.65
N GLU A 252 20.66 3.64 -16.03
CA GLU A 252 20.13 2.29 -16.20
C GLU A 252 18.73 2.15 -15.59
N PRO A 253 17.78 1.55 -16.34
CA PRO A 253 16.42 1.37 -15.85
C PRO A 253 16.33 0.32 -14.72
N LEU A 254 17.31 -0.58 -14.62
CA LEU A 254 17.41 -1.56 -13.53
C LEU A 254 18.29 -1.03 -12.42
N ARG A 255 17.69 -0.86 -11.24
CA ARG A 255 18.42 -0.50 -10.03
C ARG A 255 18.81 -1.77 -9.29
N ASN A 256 20.04 -2.22 -9.50
CA ASN A 256 20.61 -3.43 -8.87
C ASN A 256 21.66 -3.11 -7.80
N HIS A 257 21.96 -1.83 -7.57
CA HIS A 257 22.99 -1.38 -6.64
C HIS A 257 22.38 -0.64 -5.46
N THR A 258 23.09 -0.64 -4.34
CA THR A 258 22.77 0.18 -3.17
C THR A 258 22.74 1.65 -3.57
N LEU A 259 21.76 2.39 -3.05
CA LEU A 259 21.67 3.83 -3.23
C LEU A 259 22.66 4.54 -2.31
N PRO A 260 23.35 5.59 -2.79
CA PRO A 260 24.24 6.37 -1.94
C PRO A 260 23.43 7.14 -0.88
N GLU A 261 24.07 7.46 0.25
CA GLU A 261 23.51 8.45 1.15
C GLU A 261 23.47 9.83 0.45
N PRO A 262 22.38 10.61 0.59
CA PRO A 262 22.31 11.93 -0.02
C PRO A 262 23.34 12.89 0.58
N THR A 263 23.87 13.79 -0.24
CA THR A 263 24.67 14.94 0.21
C THR A 263 23.84 15.88 1.08
N GLU A 264 24.46 16.74 1.88
CA GLU A 264 23.74 17.71 2.72
C GLU A 264 22.80 18.62 1.92
N LYS A 265 23.19 18.99 0.69
CA LYS A 265 22.33 19.78 -0.22
C LYS A 265 21.11 18.98 -0.67
N GLU A 266 21.27 17.69 -0.96
CA GLU A 266 20.15 16.82 -1.34
C GLU A 266 19.24 16.54 -0.13
N LYS A 267 19.81 16.33 1.06
CA LYS A 267 19.04 16.21 2.31
C LYS A 267 18.17 17.45 2.55
N GLN A 268 18.70 18.66 2.34
CA GLN A 268 17.92 19.91 2.46
C GLN A 268 16.72 19.95 1.50
N ALA A 269 16.84 19.39 0.30
CA ALA A 269 15.73 19.29 -0.65
C ALA A 269 14.74 18.16 -0.29
N LEU A 270 15.25 17.04 0.22
CA LEU A 270 14.47 15.85 0.55
C LEU A 270 13.67 15.98 1.86
N GLN A 271 14.20 16.66 2.86
CA GLN A 271 13.56 16.81 4.17
C GLN A 271 12.12 17.36 4.11
N PRO A 272 11.82 18.49 3.45
CA PRO A 272 10.45 18.99 3.38
C PRO A 272 9.52 18.05 2.60
N LEU A 273 10.06 17.34 1.60
CA LEU A 273 9.31 16.37 0.81
C LEU A 273 8.96 15.12 1.64
N LEU A 274 9.93 14.55 2.37
CA LEU A 274 9.70 13.45 3.31
C LEU A 274 8.77 13.87 4.45
N ALA A 275 8.88 15.10 4.97
CA ALA A 275 7.99 15.60 6.00
C ALA A 275 6.54 15.65 5.52
N ARG A 276 6.30 16.21 4.34
CA ARG A 276 4.97 16.25 3.73
C ARG A 276 4.39 14.85 3.49
N CYS A 277 5.22 13.92 3.01
CA CYS A 277 4.76 12.62 2.56
C CYS A 277 4.68 11.57 3.67
N LEU A 278 5.57 11.61 4.67
CA LEU A 278 5.80 10.48 5.58
C LEU A 278 5.83 10.85 7.07
N ALA A 279 5.94 12.13 7.45
CA ALA A 279 6.08 12.47 8.87
C ALA A 279 4.92 11.91 9.72
N GLY A 280 5.27 11.26 10.83
CA GLY A 280 4.33 10.60 11.75
C GLY A 280 3.59 9.38 11.19
N LYS A 281 3.85 8.99 9.93
CA LYS A 281 3.17 7.85 9.31
C LYS A 281 3.75 6.53 9.77
N ARG A 282 2.91 5.50 9.78
CA ARG A 282 3.27 4.13 10.12
C ARG A 282 3.10 3.23 8.91
N ILE A 283 4.13 2.46 8.58
CA ILE A 283 4.17 1.65 7.36
C ILE A 283 4.60 0.23 7.72
N LEU A 284 3.83 -0.75 7.27
CA LEU A 284 4.21 -2.16 7.25
C LEU A 284 4.32 -2.61 5.79
N ASN A 285 5.53 -2.99 5.37
CA ASN A 285 5.79 -3.66 4.10
C ASN A 285 5.91 -5.17 4.35
N LEU A 286 5.07 -5.96 3.68
CA LEU A 286 5.03 -7.42 3.74
C LEU A 286 5.36 -7.98 2.36
N SER A 287 6.41 -8.78 2.24
CA SER A 287 6.86 -9.35 0.96
C SER A 287 7.05 -10.86 1.02
N GLY A 288 6.90 -11.53 -0.12
CA GLY A 288 7.26 -12.94 -0.27
C GLY A 288 8.73 -13.10 -0.67
N GLY A 289 9.48 -13.93 0.06
CA GLY A 289 10.91 -14.15 -0.15
C GLY A 289 11.24 -14.83 -1.48
N ILE A 290 10.30 -15.59 -2.04
CA ILE A 290 10.45 -16.27 -3.34
C ILE A 290 9.49 -15.72 -4.40
N ASP A 291 8.91 -14.53 -4.19
CA ASP A 291 8.04 -13.85 -5.14
C ASP A 291 8.80 -13.55 -6.46
N LYS A 292 8.29 -14.08 -7.57
CA LYS A 292 8.83 -13.88 -8.92
C LYS A 292 8.04 -12.86 -9.74
N LEU A 293 6.90 -12.39 -9.25
CA LEU A 293 6.00 -11.48 -9.94
C LEU A 293 6.15 -10.04 -9.45
N VAL A 294 6.34 -9.86 -8.14
CA VAL A 294 6.76 -8.61 -7.49
C VAL A 294 7.93 -8.93 -6.55
N PRO A 295 9.13 -9.24 -7.10
CA PRO A 295 10.25 -9.66 -6.26
C PRO A 295 10.67 -8.54 -5.30
N TYR A 296 10.86 -8.86 -4.01
CA TYR A 296 11.28 -7.90 -2.98
C TYR A 296 12.51 -7.08 -3.41
N HIS A 297 13.50 -7.75 -4.00
CA HIS A 297 14.74 -7.13 -4.44
C HIS A 297 14.57 -6.04 -5.53
N ARG A 298 13.39 -5.90 -6.14
CA ARG A 298 13.07 -4.78 -7.04
C ARG A 298 12.77 -3.48 -6.28
N GLY A 299 12.28 -3.56 -5.04
CA GLY A 299 12.08 -2.41 -4.14
C GLY A 299 13.20 -2.23 -3.11
N GLU A 300 14.01 -3.27 -2.89
CA GLU A 300 14.98 -3.34 -1.79
C GLU A 300 15.98 -2.19 -1.73
N ALA A 301 16.51 -1.73 -2.87
CA ALA A 301 17.46 -0.61 -2.87
C ALA A 301 16.84 0.66 -2.27
N PHE A 302 15.59 0.98 -2.67
CA PHE A 302 14.86 2.12 -2.14
C PHE A 302 14.41 1.88 -0.69
N LEU A 303 13.91 0.68 -0.35
CA LEU A 303 13.52 0.36 1.02
C LEU A 303 14.70 0.45 2.00
N THR A 304 15.88 -0.04 1.60
CA THR A 304 17.12 0.07 2.39
C THR A 304 17.47 1.54 2.62
N TRP A 305 17.45 2.35 1.56
CA TRP A 305 17.71 3.79 1.65
C TRP A 305 16.70 4.51 2.55
N LEU A 306 15.41 4.18 2.42
CA LEU A 306 14.35 4.77 3.23
C LEU A 306 14.49 4.37 4.70
N LYS A 307 14.74 3.08 4.99
CA LYS A 307 15.00 2.57 6.35
C LYS A 307 16.17 3.30 6.99
N GLN A 308 17.27 3.50 6.27
CA GLN A 308 18.42 4.26 6.78
C GLN A 308 18.03 5.72 7.10
N ALA A 309 17.34 6.38 6.17
CA ALA A 309 16.90 7.77 6.33
C ALA A 309 16.00 7.98 7.55
N VAL A 310 15.02 7.10 7.73
CA VAL A 310 13.98 7.23 8.77
C VAL A 310 14.30 6.48 10.06
N SER A 311 15.44 5.79 10.15
CA SER A 311 15.86 5.09 11.38
C SER A 311 16.03 6.06 12.57
N PRO A 312 16.05 5.57 13.83
CA PRO A 312 16.29 6.42 15.00
C PRO A 312 17.57 7.27 14.91
N ASN A 313 18.59 6.76 14.23
CA ASN A 313 19.87 7.44 13.99
C ASN A 313 19.99 8.01 12.56
N GLY A 314 18.91 8.00 11.79
CA GLY A 314 18.85 8.47 10.42
C GLY A 314 18.78 9.99 10.30
N TRP A 315 19.12 10.51 9.12
CA TRP A 315 19.11 11.96 8.85
C TRP A 315 17.69 12.57 8.75
N PHE A 316 16.65 11.73 8.79
CA PHE A 316 15.24 12.13 8.87
C PHE A 316 14.53 11.49 10.08
N SER A 317 15.26 11.18 11.16
CA SER A 317 14.69 10.59 12.39
C SER A 317 13.64 11.49 13.07
N ASN A 318 13.77 12.81 12.91
CA ASN A 318 12.82 13.81 13.40
C ASN A 318 11.45 13.74 12.70
N GLY A 319 11.36 13.04 11.56
CA GLY A 319 10.09 12.74 10.90
C GLY A 319 9.21 11.76 11.67
N ALA A 320 9.73 11.08 12.70
CA ALA A 320 8.99 10.13 13.53
C ALA A 320 8.22 9.07 12.72
N VAL A 321 8.84 8.56 11.64
CA VAL A 321 8.23 7.53 10.80
C VAL A 321 8.41 6.16 11.46
N THR A 322 7.35 5.36 11.48
CA THR A 322 7.43 3.93 11.81
C THR A 322 7.47 3.15 10.51
N LEU A 323 8.53 2.36 10.27
CA LEU A 323 8.67 1.50 9.10
C LEU A 323 9.03 0.07 9.52
N GLU A 324 8.10 -0.85 9.34
CA GLU A 324 8.33 -2.27 9.52
C GLU A 324 8.41 -2.95 8.14
N ASP A 325 9.47 -3.71 7.90
CA ASP A 325 9.73 -4.42 6.65
C ASP A 325 9.90 -5.92 6.96
N VAL A 326 8.91 -6.71 6.53
CA VAL A 326 8.74 -8.11 6.94
C VAL A 326 8.67 -8.99 5.70
N ILE A 327 9.48 -10.06 5.70
CA ILE A 327 9.55 -11.01 4.58
C ILE A 327 9.12 -12.39 5.07
N ASP A 328 8.07 -12.96 4.49
CA ASP A 328 7.80 -14.40 4.62
C ASP A 328 8.73 -15.14 3.65
N GLU A 329 9.77 -15.79 4.17
CA GLU A 329 10.85 -16.35 3.34
C GLU A 329 10.36 -17.42 2.37
N SER A 330 9.27 -18.10 2.74
CA SER A 330 8.69 -19.21 1.99
C SER A 330 7.63 -18.79 0.97
N ALA A 331 7.08 -17.59 1.11
CA ALA A 331 5.97 -17.13 0.30
C ALA A 331 6.40 -16.68 -1.10
N ALA A 332 5.60 -17.08 -2.09
CA ALA A 332 5.68 -16.57 -3.46
C ALA A 332 4.88 -15.26 -3.60
N HIS A 333 4.27 -15.03 -4.77
CA HIS A 333 3.33 -13.91 -4.95
C HIS A 333 1.96 -14.24 -4.35
N GLU A 334 1.91 -14.28 -3.03
CA GLU A 334 0.72 -14.72 -2.30
C GLU A 334 0.61 -14.07 -0.93
N VAL A 335 -0.58 -14.12 -0.36
CA VAL A 335 -0.89 -13.67 1.00
C VAL A 335 -1.00 -14.88 1.89
N THR A 336 0.00 -15.08 2.75
CA THR A 336 0.00 -16.19 3.70
C THR A 336 -0.79 -15.83 4.97
N PRO A 337 -1.26 -16.84 5.72
CA PRO A 337 -1.83 -16.64 7.06
C PRO A 337 -0.93 -15.77 7.96
N LYS A 338 0.39 -15.99 7.94
CA LYS A 338 1.35 -15.22 8.76
C LYS A 338 1.38 -13.74 8.38
N MET A 339 1.32 -13.42 7.08
CA MET A 339 1.22 -12.04 6.62
C MET A 339 -0.05 -11.35 7.11
N VAL A 340 -1.18 -12.06 7.15
CA VAL A 340 -2.43 -11.52 7.70
C VAL A 340 -2.33 -11.28 9.21
N ASP A 341 -1.66 -12.17 9.95
CA ASP A 341 -1.46 -11.98 11.39
C ASP A 341 -0.59 -10.74 11.68
N GLU A 342 0.49 -10.54 10.92
CA GLU A 342 1.30 -9.31 11.02
C GLU A 342 0.52 -8.05 10.63
N ALA A 343 -0.28 -8.12 9.56
CA ALA A 343 -1.13 -7.00 9.14
C ALA A 343 -2.15 -6.62 10.22
N VAL A 344 -2.85 -7.60 10.79
CA VAL A 344 -3.86 -7.38 11.85
C VAL A 344 -3.20 -6.85 13.13
N ARG A 345 -2.07 -7.42 13.55
CA ARG A 345 -1.29 -6.91 14.68
C ARG A 345 -0.93 -5.44 14.46
N PHE A 346 -0.34 -5.11 13.32
CA PHE A 346 0.09 -3.76 12.99
C PHE A 346 -1.07 -2.76 12.95
N ILE A 347 -2.21 -3.14 12.36
CA ILE A 347 -3.42 -2.32 12.34
C ILE A 347 -3.87 -2.01 13.78
N SER A 348 -3.97 -3.03 14.63
CA SER A 348 -4.37 -2.84 16.03
C SER A 348 -3.38 -1.99 16.81
N ASP A 349 -2.08 -2.15 16.58
CA ASP A 349 -1.04 -1.32 17.20
C ASP A 349 -1.07 0.14 16.69
N ALA A 350 -1.51 0.35 15.43
CA ALA A 350 -1.75 1.66 14.84
C ALA A 350 -2.99 2.37 15.41
N LEU A 351 -4.03 1.61 15.75
CA LEU A 351 -5.25 2.12 16.38
C LEU A 351 -5.05 2.45 17.86
N ALA A 352 -4.24 1.65 18.56
CA ALA A 352 -3.95 1.80 19.99
C ALA A 352 -2.96 2.93 20.30
N ALA A 353 -2.16 3.38 19.33
CA ALA A 353 -1.27 4.51 19.56
C ALA A 353 -2.08 5.81 19.64
N ASN A 354 -1.83 6.58 20.70
CA ASN A 354 -2.38 7.92 20.84
C ASN A 354 -1.61 8.91 19.95
N ASP A 355 -2.24 10.02 19.60
CA ASP A 355 -1.61 11.10 18.82
C ASP A 355 -0.30 11.61 19.48
N GLU A 356 -0.18 11.53 20.81
CA GLU A 356 1.06 11.87 21.52
C GLU A 356 2.18 10.84 21.37
N ASP A 357 1.86 9.56 21.23
CA ASP A 357 2.86 8.49 21.05
C ASP A 357 3.39 8.46 19.61
N SER A 358 2.57 8.84 18.64
CA SER A 358 2.98 8.99 17.23
C SER A 358 4.08 10.06 17.02
N ARG A 359 4.26 10.96 18.00
CA ARG A 359 5.30 12.01 18.00
C ARG A 359 6.60 11.57 18.65
N LYS A 360 6.65 10.38 19.27
CA LYS A 360 7.80 9.92 20.06
C LYS A 360 8.58 8.87 19.29
N SER A 361 9.59 9.37 18.58
CA SER A 361 10.69 8.64 17.93
C SER A 361 10.36 7.87 16.65
N ALA A 362 11.25 8.00 15.67
CA ALA A 362 11.37 7.10 14.54
C ALA A 362 11.53 5.64 15.01
N PHE A 363 10.99 4.69 14.24
CA PHE A 363 11.12 3.25 14.50
C PHE A 363 11.29 2.49 13.19
N VAL A 364 12.30 1.61 13.14
CA VAL A 364 12.51 0.72 11.99
C VAL A 364 12.66 -0.71 12.49
N ARG A 365 11.89 -1.63 11.90
CA ARG A 365 11.96 -3.08 12.18
C ARG A 365 12.15 -3.84 10.88
N GLU A 366 13.12 -4.74 10.87
CA GLU A 366 13.31 -5.71 9.79
C GLU A 366 13.09 -7.11 10.36
N SER A 367 12.28 -7.94 9.71
CA SER A 367 11.97 -9.27 10.21
C SER A 367 11.72 -10.27 9.09
N LYS A 368 11.88 -11.55 9.43
CA LYS A 368 11.57 -12.67 8.57
C LYS A 368 10.66 -13.64 9.33
N ILE A 369 9.59 -14.12 8.69
CA ILE A 369 8.51 -14.90 9.33
C ILE A 369 8.27 -16.26 8.68
#